data_AF-A0AAW2XVV7-F1
#
_entry.id   AF-A0AAW2XVV7-F1
#
_cell.length_a   1.000
_cell.length_b   1.000
_cell.length_c   1.000
_cell.angle_alpha   90.00
_cell.angle_beta   90.00
_cell.angle_gamma   90.00
#
_symmetry.space_group_name_H-M   'P 1'
#
loop_
_entity.id
_entity.type
_entity.pdbx_description
1 polymer ?
#
loop_
_entity_poly.entity_id
_entity_poly.type
_entity_poly.pdbx_seq_one_letter_code
_entity_poly.pdbx_strand_id
1 'polypeptide(L)'
;MFKPYKLTSTDGKTSCLAVDGGLVMNNPTAAAVTHVLHNKRDFPSVTSVDDLLVLSIGNGPSSSPSRMKLSRSGDLSTASAIGIVLDGVSETIDQMLGNAFCWNPNDYVRIQANGSSERAEEVLAEKGVESLPFGGKRLLAESNGER
;
A
#
# COMPACT_ATOMS: atom_id res chain seq x y z
N MET A 1 13.63 0.75 -9.07
CA MET A 1 12.83 -0.38 -9.60
C MET A 1 13.66 -1.64 -9.49
N PHE A 2 13.13 -2.67 -8.82
CA PHE A 2 13.87 -3.92 -8.57
C PHE A 2 13.74 -4.88 -9.75
N LYS A 3 14.72 -5.81 -9.88
CA LYS A 3 14.64 -6.87 -10.88
C LYS A 3 13.58 -7.90 -10.45
N PRO A 4 12.81 -8.48 -11.39
CA PRO A 4 11.87 -9.53 -11.07
C PRO A 4 12.56 -10.71 -10.37
N TYR A 5 11.92 -11.28 -9.35
CA TYR A 5 12.49 -12.35 -8.53
C TYR A 5 11.92 -13.71 -8.95
N LYS A 6 12.78 -14.69 -9.20
CA LYS A 6 12.33 -16.05 -9.54
C LYS A 6 11.96 -16.80 -8.25
N LEU A 7 10.67 -16.95 -8.01
CA LEU A 7 10.11 -17.72 -6.92
C LEU A 7 9.83 -19.15 -7.39
N THR A 8 10.25 -20.15 -6.62
CA THR A 8 9.98 -21.57 -6.91
C THR A 8 9.42 -22.22 -5.65
N SER A 9 8.35 -23.00 -5.79
CA SER A 9 7.77 -23.78 -4.71
C SER A 9 8.79 -24.79 -4.17
N THR A 10 8.64 -25.17 -2.90
CA THR A 10 9.51 -26.14 -2.22
C THR A 10 9.48 -27.52 -2.88
N ASP A 11 8.36 -27.87 -3.51
CA ASP A 11 8.20 -29.11 -4.28
C ASP A 11 8.75 -29.03 -5.72
N GLY A 12 9.24 -27.86 -6.14
CA GLY A 12 9.82 -27.61 -7.47
C GLY A 12 8.82 -27.63 -8.63
N LYS A 13 7.52 -27.83 -8.38
CA LYS A 13 6.53 -28.00 -9.45
C LYS A 13 6.02 -26.68 -10.02
N THR A 14 6.00 -25.64 -9.20
CA THR A 14 5.55 -24.31 -9.59
C THR A 14 6.69 -23.31 -9.45
N SER A 15 6.88 -22.50 -10.48
CA SER A 15 7.79 -21.36 -10.45
C SER A 15 7.11 -20.14 -11.07
N CYS A 16 7.31 -18.98 -10.48
CA CYS A 16 6.84 -17.70 -11.03
C CYS A 16 7.94 -16.66 -10.97
N LEU A 17 7.83 -15.66 -11.85
CA LEU A 17 8.67 -14.47 -11.81
C LEU A 17 7.87 -13.38 -11.08
N ALA A 18 8.17 -13.18 -9.81
CA ALA A 18 7.48 -12.23 -8.95
C ALA A 18 7.97 -10.80 -9.24
N VAL A 19 6.99 -9.90 -9.36
CA VAL A 19 7.19 -8.46 -9.41
C VAL A 19 6.43 -7.83 -8.24
N ASP A 20 6.70 -6.56 -7.97
CA ASP A 20 6.02 -5.83 -6.91
C ASP A 20 4.49 -5.84 -7.10
N GLY A 21 3.78 -6.20 -6.04
CA GLY A 21 2.31 -6.21 -5.99
C GLY A 21 1.71 -4.82 -6.18
N GLY A 22 2.49 -3.76 -5.95
CA GLY A 22 2.09 -2.38 -6.26
C GLY A 22 1.66 -2.20 -7.72
N LEU A 23 2.24 -2.96 -8.67
CA LEU A 23 1.86 -2.91 -10.09
C LEU A 23 0.43 -3.42 -10.35
N VAL A 24 -0.05 -4.36 -9.54
CA VAL A 24 -1.35 -5.02 -9.73
C VAL A 24 -2.40 -4.41 -8.80
N MET A 25 -2.02 -4.07 -7.57
CA MET A 25 -2.94 -3.58 -6.55
C MET A 25 -2.23 -2.63 -5.58
N ASN A 26 -2.24 -1.34 -5.91
CA ASN A 26 -1.66 -0.30 -5.05
C ASN A 26 -2.52 0.02 -3.80
N ASN A 27 -3.69 -0.61 -3.67
CA ASN A 27 -4.51 -0.60 -2.45
C ASN A 27 -5.03 -2.03 -2.20
N PRO A 28 -4.35 -2.83 -1.35
CA PRO A 28 -4.68 -4.24 -1.12
C PRO A 28 -6.01 -4.46 -0.40
N THR A 29 -6.66 -3.40 0.08
CA THR A 29 -7.91 -3.48 0.86
C THR A 29 -9.04 -4.14 0.07
N ALA A 30 -9.13 -3.90 -1.25
CA ALA A 30 -10.12 -4.56 -2.10
C ALA A 30 -9.93 -6.09 -2.12
N ALA A 31 -8.70 -6.58 -2.23
CA ALA A 31 -8.42 -8.02 -2.16
C ALA A 31 -8.74 -8.59 -0.79
N ALA A 32 -8.41 -7.88 0.29
CA ALA A 32 -8.71 -8.32 1.66
C ALA A 32 -10.23 -8.46 1.88
N VAL A 33 -11.00 -7.43 1.55
CA VAL A 33 -12.47 -7.44 1.67
C VAL A 33 -13.06 -8.55 0.79
N THR A 34 -12.63 -8.66 -0.46
CA THR A 34 -13.10 -9.72 -1.36
C THR A 34 -12.77 -11.10 -0.83
N HIS A 35 -11.57 -11.30 -0.27
CA HIS A 35 -11.16 -12.56 0.30
C HIS A 35 -12.05 -12.97 1.47
N VAL A 36 -12.31 -12.05 2.42
CA VAL A 36 -13.16 -12.33 3.57
C VAL A 36 -14.60 -12.63 3.13
N LEU A 37 -15.13 -11.87 2.16
CA LEU A 37 -16.49 -12.08 1.67
C LEU A 37 -16.67 -13.41 0.91
N HIS A 38 -15.66 -13.88 0.18
CA HIS A 38 -15.76 -15.10 -0.63
C HIS A 38 -15.28 -16.36 0.10
N ASN A 39 -14.40 -16.23 1.09
CA ASN A 39 -13.88 -17.36 1.85
C ASN A 39 -14.84 -17.76 2.98
N LYS A 40 -15.97 -18.40 2.62
CA LYS A 40 -16.96 -18.89 3.60
C LYS A 40 -16.47 -20.07 4.45
N ARG A 41 -15.33 -20.67 4.09
CA ARG A 41 -14.70 -21.70 4.91
C ARG A 41 -14.16 -21.11 6.20
N ASP A 42 -13.42 -20.00 6.07
CA ASP A 42 -12.77 -19.35 7.22
C ASP A 42 -13.66 -18.24 7.82
N PHE A 43 -14.53 -17.63 7.01
CA PHE A 43 -15.46 -16.56 7.41
C PHE A 43 -16.92 -16.92 7.07
N PRO A 44 -17.51 -17.94 7.70
CA PRO A 44 -18.88 -18.37 7.40
C PRO A 44 -19.94 -17.35 7.83
N SER A 45 -19.66 -16.54 8.86
CA SER A 45 -20.60 -15.59 9.45
C SER A 45 -20.67 -14.24 8.74
N VAL A 46 -19.64 -13.87 7.97
CA VAL A 46 -19.60 -12.60 7.24
C VAL A 46 -20.44 -12.76 5.98
N THR A 47 -21.45 -11.93 5.78
CA THR A 47 -22.33 -12.02 4.60
C THR A 47 -22.23 -10.80 3.69
N SER A 48 -22.09 -9.62 4.28
CA SER A 48 -21.96 -8.34 3.58
C SER A 48 -20.83 -7.50 4.15
N VAL A 49 -20.66 -6.30 3.61
CA VAL A 49 -19.73 -5.30 4.15
C VAL A 49 -20.15 -4.76 5.52
N ASP A 50 -21.43 -4.91 5.90
CA ASP A 50 -21.94 -4.46 7.21
C ASP A 50 -21.40 -5.27 8.39
N ASP A 51 -20.87 -6.47 8.10
CA ASP A 51 -20.26 -7.37 9.09
C ASP A 51 -18.74 -7.11 9.24
N LEU A 52 -18.19 -6.10 8.56
CA LEU A 52 -16.75 -5.85 8.46
C LEU A 52 -16.35 -4.52 9.08
N LEU A 53 -15.21 -4.51 9.78
CA LEU A 53 -14.49 -3.30 10.14
C LEU A 53 -13.16 -3.29 9.37
N VAL A 54 -12.93 -2.26 8.58
CA VAL A 54 -11.81 -2.17 7.64
C VAL A 54 -10.98 -0.92 7.94
N LEU A 55 -9.72 -1.15 8.32
CA LEU A 55 -8.70 -0.12 8.42
C LEU A 55 -7.75 -0.22 7.22
N SER A 56 -7.78 0.80 6.39
CA SER A 56 -6.99 0.93 5.17
C SER A 56 -5.87 1.93 5.41
N ILE A 57 -4.61 1.51 5.33
CA ILE A 57 -3.44 2.38 5.56
C ILE A 57 -2.69 2.54 4.25
N GLY A 58 -2.41 3.78 3.86
CA GLY A 58 -1.67 4.08 2.64
C GLY A 58 -0.52 5.07 2.83
N ASN A 59 0.47 4.93 1.97
CA ASN A 59 1.77 5.61 2.07
C ASN A 59 1.83 6.98 1.37
N GLY A 60 0.68 7.59 1.10
CA GLY A 60 0.61 8.83 0.34
C GLY A 60 0.68 8.66 -1.18
N PRO A 61 0.41 9.73 -1.94
CA PRO A 61 0.56 9.71 -3.39
C PRO A 61 2.03 9.62 -3.79
N SER A 62 2.33 8.74 -4.75
CA SER A 62 3.66 8.57 -5.32
C SER A 62 4.00 9.65 -6.35
N SER A 63 2.98 10.30 -6.93
CA SER A 63 3.11 11.39 -7.88
C SER A 63 2.93 12.76 -7.19
N SER A 64 4.01 13.55 -7.15
CA SER A 64 3.90 14.97 -6.79
C SER A 64 3.69 15.79 -8.07
N PRO A 65 2.67 16.67 -8.15
CA PRO A 65 2.46 17.54 -9.30
C PRO A 65 3.67 18.47 -9.57
N SER A 66 4.49 18.77 -8.55
CA SER A 66 5.71 19.58 -8.69
C SER A 66 6.84 18.89 -9.49
N ARG A 67 6.79 17.56 -9.66
CA ARG A 67 7.80 16.77 -10.39
C ARG A 67 7.38 16.41 -11.82
N MET A 68 6.14 16.69 -12.23
CA MET A 68 5.72 16.53 -13.61
C MET A 68 6.30 17.68 -14.45
N LYS A 69 7.50 17.48 -14.99
CA LYS A 69 7.95 18.25 -16.15
C LYS A 69 7.15 17.79 -17.37
N LEU A 70 5.92 18.28 -17.50
CA LEU A 70 5.19 18.20 -18.75
C LEU A 70 5.93 19.11 -19.73
N SER A 71 6.82 18.53 -20.54
CA SER A 71 7.43 19.27 -21.63
C SER A 71 6.31 19.77 -22.55
N ARG A 72 6.38 21.02 -23.01
CA ARG A 72 5.46 21.54 -24.05
C ARG A 72 5.49 20.69 -25.35
N SER A 73 6.44 19.75 -25.46
CA SER A 73 6.57 18.76 -26.53
C SER A 73 5.71 17.50 -26.35
N GLY A 74 5.00 17.33 -25.22
CA GLY A 74 4.06 16.21 -25.00
C GLY A 74 4.68 14.90 -24.50
N ASP A 75 5.99 14.84 -24.29
CA ASP A 75 6.66 13.62 -23.81
C ASP A 75 6.43 13.41 -22.30
N LEU A 76 5.59 12.42 -21.99
CA LEU A 76 5.38 11.94 -20.62
C LEU A 76 6.35 10.78 -20.33
N SER A 77 7.13 10.89 -19.25
CA SER A 77 7.95 9.77 -18.80
C SER A 77 7.07 8.58 -18.41
N THR A 78 7.41 7.38 -18.88
CA THR A 78 6.71 6.13 -18.51
C THR A 78 6.62 5.94 -16.99
N ALA A 79 7.64 6.37 -16.24
CA ALA A 79 7.62 6.33 -14.78
C ALA A 79 6.54 7.26 -14.19
N SER A 80 6.30 8.42 -14.80
CA SER A 80 5.24 9.34 -14.39
C SER A 80 3.86 8.78 -14.73
N ALA A 81 3.68 8.15 -15.91
CA ALA A 81 2.44 7.45 -16.24
C ALA A 81 2.12 6.36 -15.22
N ILE A 82 3.12 5.54 -14.87
CA ILE A 82 2.95 4.48 -13.88
C ILE A 82 2.56 5.08 -12.53
N GLY A 83 3.25 6.12 -12.05
CA GLY A 83 2.89 6.78 -10.78
C GLY A 83 1.43 7.28 -10.75
N ILE A 84 0.97 7.93 -11.83
CA ILE A 84 -0.44 8.38 -11.95
C ILE A 84 -1.40 7.19 -11.88
N VAL A 85 -1.14 6.15 -12.67
CA VAL A 85 -2.02 4.97 -12.73
C VAL A 85 -2.08 4.29 -11.37
N LEU A 86 -0.94 4.15 -10.69
CA LEU A 86 -0.87 3.55 -9.36
C LEU A 86 -1.63 4.36 -8.32
N ASP A 87 -1.45 5.68 -8.30
CA ASP A 87 -2.20 6.57 -7.39
C ASP A 87 -3.70 6.52 -7.70
N GLY A 88 -4.08 6.53 -8.99
CA GLY A 88 -5.46 6.46 -9.44
C GLY A 88 -6.17 5.15 -9.06
N VAL A 89 -5.48 4.01 -9.14
CA VAL A 89 -6.03 2.72 -8.68
C VAL A 89 -6.30 2.74 -7.18
N SER A 90 -5.38 3.32 -6.40
CA SER A 90 -5.52 3.41 -4.94
C SER A 90 -6.74 4.23 -4.53
N GLU A 91 -6.91 5.40 -5.17
CA GLU A 91 -8.04 6.32 -4.96
C GLU A 91 -9.37 5.69 -5.42
N THR A 92 -9.37 5.00 -6.57
CA THR A 92 -10.58 4.33 -7.08
C THR A 92 -11.07 3.26 -6.11
N ILE A 93 -10.16 2.51 -5.50
CA ILE A 93 -10.52 1.51 -4.50
C ILE A 93 -11.03 2.18 -3.23
N ASP A 94 -10.40 3.28 -2.79
CA ASP A 94 -10.86 4.04 -1.64
C ASP A 94 -12.30 4.56 -1.84
N GLN A 95 -12.57 5.15 -2.99
CA GLN A 95 -13.90 5.62 -3.35
C GLN A 95 -14.92 4.47 -3.45
N MET A 96 -14.53 3.33 -4.04
CA MET A 96 -15.41 2.16 -4.14
C MET A 96 -15.79 1.62 -2.76
N LEU A 97 -14.82 1.49 -1.85
CA LEU A 97 -15.05 1.01 -0.50
C LEU A 97 -15.82 2.06 0.32
N GLY A 98 -15.46 3.34 0.25
CA GLY A 98 -16.22 4.41 0.89
C GLY A 98 -17.71 4.41 0.48
N ASN A 99 -17.99 4.13 -0.79
CA ASN A 99 -19.36 3.96 -1.28
C ASN A 99 -20.01 2.66 -0.76
N ALA A 100 -19.28 1.56 -0.67
CA ALA A 100 -19.80 0.29 -0.14
C ALA A 100 -20.20 0.42 1.33
N PHE A 101 -19.40 1.14 2.13
CA PHE A 101 -19.64 1.39 3.55
C PHE A 101 -20.47 2.66 3.82
N CYS A 102 -21.17 3.20 2.83
CA CYS A 102 -21.89 4.49 2.97
C CYS A 102 -22.98 4.48 4.08
N TRP A 103 -23.53 3.31 4.41
CA TRP A 103 -24.53 3.15 5.46
C TRP A 103 -23.92 3.10 6.86
N ASN A 104 -22.66 2.70 6.99
CA ASN A 104 -21.91 2.75 8.24
C ASN A 104 -20.47 3.28 7.98
N PRO A 105 -20.30 4.60 7.83
CA PRO A 105 -19.03 5.18 7.42
C PRO A 105 -17.90 5.02 8.46
N ASN A 106 -18.24 4.64 9.70
CA ASN A 106 -17.23 4.36 10.73
C ASN A 106 -16.57 2.99 10.55
N ASP A 107 -17.17 2.11 9.74
CA ASP A 107 -16.69 0.74 9.53
C ASP A 107 -15.60 0.67 8.45
N TYR A 108 -15.39 1.75 7.69
CA TYR A 108 -14.27 1.90 6.75
C TYR A 108 -13.47 3.15 7.07
N VAL A 109 -12.26 2.96 7.59
CA VAL A 109 -11.35 4.06 7.92
C VAL A 109 -10.13 3.99 7.01
N ARG A 110 -9.89 5.06 6.24
CA ARG A 110 -8.67 5.24 5.44
C ARG A 110 -7.74 6.24 6.11
N ILE A 111 -6.50 5.80 6.36
CA ILE A 111 -5.41 6.67 6.81
C ILE A 111 -4.42 6.79 5.65
N GLN A 112 -4.37 7.97 5.04
CA GLN A 112 -3.49 8.28 3.92
C GLN A 112 -2.59 9.47 4.29
N ALA A 113 -1.28 9.31 4.17
CA ALA A 113 -0.34 10.40 4.39
C ALA A 113 -0.28 11.32 3.16
N ASN A 114 -0.95 12.48 3.17
CA ASN A 114 -0.91 13.44 2.05
C ASN A 114 0.35 14.35 2.06
N GLY A 115 1.41 13.95 2.77
CA GLY A 115 2.68 14.69 2.83
C GLY A 115 3.59 14.38 1.65
N SER A 116 4.45 15.31 1.25
CA SER A 116 5.36 15.14 0.11
C SER A 116 6.22 13.88 0.26
N SER A 117 6.26 13.06 -0.80
CA SER A 117 7.11 11.86 -0.94
C SER A 117 8.62 12.12 -0.78
N GLU A 118 9.04 13.39 -0.63
CA GLU A 118 10.41 13.82 -0.38
C GLU A 118 11.03 13.25 0.90
N ARG A 119 10.19 12.71 1.80
CA ARG A 119 10.64 12.12 3.07
C ARG A 119 10.98 10.64 3.04
N ALA A 120 10.75 9.89 1.95
CA ALA A 120 11.00 8.44 2.00
C ALA A 120 12.48 8.12 2.27
N GLU A 121 13.41 8.73 1.52
CA GLU A 121 14.86 8.57 1.75
C GLU A 121 15.31 9.17 3.10
N GLU A 122 14.71 10.29 3.51
CA GLU A 122 15.00 10.92 4.81
C GLU A 122 14.55 10.02 5.98
N VAL A 123 13.37 9.44 5.89
CA VAL A 123 12.82 8.46 6.86
C VAL A 123 13.62 7.17 6.85
N LEU A 124 14.14 6.73 5.71
CA LEU A 124 15.06 5.59 5.64
C LEU A 124 16.41 5.90 6.31
N ALA A 125 16.86 7.16 6.29
CA ALA A 125 18.06 7.61 6.99
C ALA A 125 17.85 7.85 8.50
N GLU A 126 16.60 7.97 8.97
CA GLU A 126 16.29 8.12 10.39
C GLU A 126 16.59 6.83 11.18
N LYS A 127 16.99 7.02 12.44
CA LYS A 127 17.21 5.94 13.40
C LYS A 127 16.00 5.79 14.31
N GLY A 128 15.41 4.61 14.33
CA GLY A 128 14.28 4.31 15.20
C GLY A 128 14.63 4.36 16.69
N VAL A 129 13.61 4.43 17.54
CA VAL A 129 13.73 4.34 19.00
C VAL A 129 13.01 3.09 19.46
N GLU A 130 13.68 2.27 20.28
CA GLU A 130 13.04 1.14 20.96
C GLU A 130 12.69 1.51 22.41
N SER A 131 11.59 0.95 22.88
CA SER A 131 11.19 1.08 24.29
C SER A 131 11.87 -0.02 25.10
N LEU A 132 12.57 0.39 26.16
CA LEU A 132 13.16 -0.52 27.13
C LEU A 132 12.12 -0.89 28.19
N PRO A 133 12.18 -2.11 28.75
CA PRO A 133 11.43 -2.42 29.96
C PRO A 133 11.80 -1.38 31.03
N PHE A 134 10.79 -0.88 31.77
CA PHE A 134 10.85 0.26 32.70
C PHE A 134 10.79 1.67 32.09
N GLY A 135 10.39 1.80 30.83
CA GLY A 135 10.00 3.10 30.26
C GLY A 135 11.16 3.97 29.75
N GLY A 136 12.37 3.42 29.72
CA GLY A 136 13.50 4.03 29.01
C GLY A 136 13.30 3.98 27.49
N LYS A 137 13.86 4.95 26.77
CA LYS A 137 13.89 4.98 25.30
C LYS A 137 15.35 4.88 24.84
N ARG A 138 15.66 3.96 23.92
CA ARG A 138 17.00 3.80 23.35
C ARG A 138 16.96 4.01 21.84
N LEU A 139 17.85 4.88 21.32
CA LEU A 139 18.03 5.03 19.89
C LEU A 139 18.73 3.80 19.31
N LEU A 140 18.22 3.30 18.19
CA LEU A 140 18.82 2.18 17.46
C LEU A 140 20.14 2.60 16.81
N ALA A 141 21.06 1.64 16.68
CA ALA A 141 22.35 1.89 16.04
C ALA A 141 22.23 1.97 14.51
N GLU A 142 21.34 1.16 13.93
CA GLU A 142 21.06 1.04 12.50
C GLU A 142 19.95 2.01 12.07
N SER A 143 20.04 2.51 10.85
CA SER A 143 18.99 3.32 10.22
C SER A 143 17.86 2.43 9.69
N ASN A 144 16.70 3.03 9.41
CA ASN A 144 15.54 2.32 8.87
C ASN A 144 15.83 1.67 7.50
N GLY A 145 16.79 2.18 6.73
CA GLY A 145 17.20 1.62 5.44
C GLY A 145 18.24 0.49 5.52
N GLU A 146 18.90 0.30 6.67
CA GLU A 146 19.86 -0.80 6.90
C GLU A 146 19.19 -2.07 7.46
N ARG A 147 17.91 -1.97 7.86
CA ARG A 147 17.06 -3.09 8.27
C ARG A 147 16.42 -3.79 7.07
#